data_AF-A0A432VVY5-F1
#
_entry.id   AF-A0A432VVY5-F1
#
_cell.length_a   1.000
_cell.length_b   1.000
_cell.length_c   1.000
_cell.angle_alpha   90.00
_cell.angle_beta   90.00
_cell.angle_gamma   90.00
#
_symmetry.space_group_name_H-M   'P 1'
#
loop_
_entity.id
_entity.type
_entity.pdbx_description
1 polymer ?
#
loop_
_entity_poly.entity_id
_entity_poly.type
_entity_poly.pdbx_seq_one_letter_code
_entity_poly.pdbx_strand_id
1 'polypeptide(L)'
;MAEQSTSDDSEKTEPATPRRLQKAREEGQVARSRELTTFVLLLGGLIGLWGMGSVLYSQVGFVMEQSFLFERQQAFEVGPMLMNVLLLARTALLALMPLFMLMVVLALVAPALLGGWVVSAKGMKPQLSKLNPAKGLKRIFSSQALAELGKAIAKTLLVGGVLVVFLMSRHGEYMNLMQQPVQQALANALQLAAQAALLMVLTLIVVVLIDVPYQLYSHAKKLKMTKDEVKREHKETEGDPHVKARIRQQQQAMSRNRMMSKVPEANVVITNPTHYAVALQYDELSMSAPRVVAKGADAVAAKIRELASEHQVPMLEAPALARALYFNVDLDREIPGTLYTAVAEVLAWAFRLKQVKSGRGEVPPKPKALDVPKQMSEGKVHPRQQEDSE
;
A
#
# COMPACT_ATOMS: atom_id res chain seq x y z
N MET A 1 22.25 4.42 -26.49
CA MET A 1 21.41 4.45 -25.25
C MET A 1 20.83 5.82 -24.88
N ALA A 2 21.13 6.92 -25.59
CA ALA A 2 20.51 8.22 -25.33
C ALA A 2 19.20 8.46 -26.11
N GLU A 3 18.94 7.70 -27.17
CA GLU A 3 17.72 7.80 -27.99
C GLU A 3 16.56 6.95 -27.45
N GLN A 4 16.83 5.89 -26.68
CA GLN A 4 15.78 5.06 -26.05
C GLN A 4 15.04 5.78 -24.90
N SER A 5 15.62 6.82 -24.30
CA SER A 5 14.97 7.51 -23.18
C SER A 5 13.89 8.53 -23.59
N THR A 6 13.85 8.94 -24.86
CA THR A 6 12.87 9.91 -25.38
C THR A 6 11.65 9.24 -26.01
N SER A 7 11.76 7.99 -26.47
CA SER A 7 10.62 7.19 -26.93
C SER A 7 9.77 6.67 -25.76
N ASP A 8 10.41 6.25 -24.66
CA ASP A 8 9.70 5.62 -23.53
C ASP A 8 8.80 6.58 -22.74
N ASP A 9 9.08 7.89 -22.74
CA ASP A 9 8.29 8.85 -21.95
C ASP A 9 6.97 9.24 -22.63
N SER A 10 6.85 9.02 -23.94
CA SER A 10 5.60 9.23 -24.70
C SER A 10 4.62 8.06 -24.55
N GLU A 11 5.11 6.86 -24.20
CA GLU A 11 4.29 5.66 -24.00
C GLU A 11 3.65 5.59 -22.60
N LYS A 12 4.19 6.36 -21.63
CA LYS A 12 3.72 6.40 -20.24
C LYS A 12 2.49 7.30 -20.10
N THR A 13 1.32 6.70 -20.31
CA THR A 13 0.03 7.39 -20.26
C THR A 13 -0.74 7.10 -18.97
N GLU A 14 -0.49 5.96 -18.33
CA GLU A 14 -1.25 5.48 -17.19
C GLU A 14 -0.76 6.09 -15.86
N PRO A 15 -1.66 6.32 -14.88
CA PRO A 15 -1.26 6.76 -13.55
C PRO A 15 -0.46 5.67 -12.82
N ALA A 16 0.39 6.09 -11.88
CA ALA A 16 1.16 5.18 -11.04
C ALA A 16 0.23 4.33 -10.15
N THR A 17 0.43 3.03 -10.11
CA THR A 17 -0.27 2.14 -9.18
C THR A 17 0.15 2.41 -7.72
N PRO A 18 -0.66 2.01 -6.70
CA PRO A 18 -0.28 2.16 -5.29
C PRO A 18 1.06 1.51 -4.95
N ARG A 19 1.35 0.34 -5.55
CA ARG A 19 2.60 -0.39 -5.34
C ARG A 19 3.79 0.33 -5.97
N ARG A 20 3.63 0.96 -7.14
CA ARG A 20 4.65 1.84 -7.73
C ARG A 20 4.96 3.04 -6.84
N LEU A 21 3.94 3.69 -6.28
CA LEU A 21 4.10 4.81 -5.34
C LEU A 21 4.85 4.37 -4.07
N GLN A 22 4.49 3.21 -3.51
CA GLN A 22 5.15 2.66 -2.34
C GLN A 22 6.63 2.32 -2.63
N LYS A 23 6.92 1.69 -3.76
CA LYS A 23 8.30 1.39 -4.18
C LYS A 23 9.13 2.66 -4.39
N ALA A 24 8.56 3.68 -5.03
CA ALA A 24 9.22 4.98 -5.18
C ALA A 24 9.55 5.59 -3.80
N ARG A 25 8.61 5.48 -2.84
CA ARG A 25 8.83 5.92 -1.45
C ARG A 25 9.93 5.10 -0.76
N GLU A 26 9.94 3.78 -0.88
CA GLU A 26 11.00 2.92 -0.34
C GLU A 26 12.39 3.22 -0.92
N GLU A 27 12.45 3.67 -2.17
CA GLU A 27 13.67 4.10 -2.84
C GLU A 27 14.08 5.54 -2.48
N GLY A 28 13.28 6.24 -1.66
CA GLY A 28 13.52 7.62 -1.23
C GLY A 28 13.14 8.67 -2.28
N GLN A 29 12.41 8.29 -3.33
CA GLN A 29 11.97 9.17 -4.40
C GLN A 29 10.65 9.86 -4.04
N VAL A 30 10.73 10.95 -3.28
CA VAL A 30 9.59 11.81 -2.96
C VAL A 30 9.71 13.16 -3.66
N ALA A 31 8.56 13.78 -3.93
CA ALA A 31 8.51 15.15 -4.41
C ALA A 31 9.13 16.09 -3.36
N ARG A 32 9.99 17.01 -3.80
CA ARG A 32 10.63 18.02 -2.94
C ARG A 32 10.69 19.34 -3.69
N SER A 33 10.35 20.43 -3.02
CA SER A 33 10.53 21.79 -3.54
C SER A 33 11.67 22.47 -2.78
N ARG A 34 12.70 22.87 -3.54
CA ARG A 34 13.83 23.63 -2.99
C ARG A 34 13.40 25.04 -2.62
N GLU A 35 12.50 25.64 -3.39
CA GLU A 35 11.98 26.99 -3.15
C GLU A 35 11.13 27.03 -1.87
N LEU A 36 10.25 26.04 -1.66
CA LEU A 36 9.49 25.92 -0.41
C LEU A 36 10.43 25.78 0.80
N THR A 37 11.47 24.94 0.68
CA THR A 37 12.45 24.73 1.75
C THR A 37 13.17 26.04 2.10
N THR A 38 13.58 26.79 1.07
CA THR A 38 14.27 28.07 1.22
C THR A 38 13.34 29.12 1.86
N PHE A 39 12.10 29.21 1.39
CA PHE A 39 11.09 30.10 1.94
C PHE A 39 10.82 29.85 3.43
N VAL A 40 10.59 28.60 3.82
CA VAL A 40 10.31 28.23 5.23
C VAL A 40 11.51 28.55 6.12
N LEU A 41 12.74 28.25 5.67
CA LEU A 41 13.95 28.58 6.41
C LEU A 41 14.13 30.09 6.58
N LEU A 42 13.96 30.86 5.51
CA LEU A 42 14.11 32.32 5.58
C LEU A 42 13.00 32.97 6.42
N LEU A 43 11.75 32.56 6.24
CA LEU A 43 10.61 33.09 6.99
C LEU A 43 10.71 32.74 8.48
N GLY A 44 10.94 31.46 8.79
CA GLY A 44 11.08 31.03 10.17
C GLY A 44 12.34 31.58 10.83
N GLY A 45 13.43 31.76 10.08
CA GLY A 45 14.64 32.45 10.54
C GLY A 45 14.38 33.90 10.88
N LEU A 46 13.64 34.61 10.03
CA LEU A 46 13.28 36.00 10.28
C LEU A 46 12.33 36.15 11.46
N ILE A 47 11.29 35.31 11.56
CA ILE A 47 10.37 35.29 12.70
C ILE A 47 11.11 34.95 13.99
N GLY A 48 12.00 33.96 13.95
CA GLY A 48 12.83 33.56 15.08
C GLY A 48 13.76 34.69 15.53
N LEU A 49 14.45 35.33 14.60
CA LEU A 49 15.34 36.46 14.88
C LEU A 49 14.57 37.66 15.43
N TRP A 50 13.37 37.94 14.90
CA TRP A 50 12.53 39.04 15.38
C TRP A 50 11.97 38.76 16.78
N GLY A 51 11.44 37.57 17.02
CA GLY A 51 10.91 37.17 18.32
C GLY A 51 11.97 37.05 19.41
N MET A 52 13.18 36.62 19.06
CA MET A 52 14.31 36.48 19.99
C MET A 52 15.23 37.71 20.01
N GLY A 53 14.92 38.76 19.24
CA GLY A 53 15.84 39.86 18.97
C GLY A 53 16.28 40.63 20.22
N SER A 54 15.36 40.88 21.16
CA SER A 54 15.68 41.57 22.43
C SER A 54 16.61 40.75 23.33
N VAL A 55 16.38 39.44 23.42
CA VAL A 55 17.22 38.51 24.19
C VAL A 55 18.59 38.40 23.54
N LEU A 56 18.64 38.24 22.22
CA LEU A 56 19.92 38.19 21.48
C LEU A 56 20.71 39.49 21.63
N TYR A 57 20.05 40.64 21.49
CA TYR A 57 20.69 41.94 21.66
C TYR A 57 21.28 42.12 23.06
N SER A 58 20.51 41.80 24.10
CA SER A 58 20.97 41.93 25.49
C SER A 58 22.09 40.94 25.85
N GLN A 59 21.98 39.67 25.44
CA GLN A 59 22.98 38.63 25.77
C GLN A 59 24.28 38.80 24.99
N VAL A 60 24.19 39.10 23.68
CA VAL A 60 25.39 39.36 22.87
C VAL A 60 26.02 40.69 23.27
N GLY A 61 25.21 41.71 23.57
CA GLY A 61 25.68 42.98 24.12
C GLY A 61 26.41 42.79 25.45
N PHE A 62 25.86 41.99 26.36
CA PHE A 62 26.50 41.63 27.62
C PHE A 62 27.84 40.93 27.38
N VAL A 63 27.90 39.92 26.50
CA VAL A 63 29.16 39.24 26.17
C VAL A 63 30.19 40.21 25.61
N MET A 64 29.77 41.12 24.73
CA MET A 64 30.65 42.13 24.15
C MET A 64 31.18 43.09 25.20
N GLU A 65 30.31 43.62 26.07
CA GLU A 65 30.69 44.52 27.17
C GLU A 65 31.67 43.84 28.12
N GLN A 66 31.36 42.61 28.57
CA GLN A 66 32.22 41.84 29.46
C GLN A 66 33.54 41.40 28.81
N SER A 67 33.61 41.35 27.47
CA SER A 67 34.87 41.09 26.77
C SER A 67 35.84 42.28 26.86
N PHE A 68 35.33 43.51 27.04
CA PHE A 68 36.13 44.71 27.24
C PHE A 68 36.37 45.07 28.70
N LEU A 69 35.59 44.48 29.62
CA LEU A 69 35.76 44.62 31.06
C LEU A 69 36.56 43.44 31.60
N PHE A 70 37.87 43.61 31.72
CA PHE A 70 38.75 42.59 32.30
C PHE A 70 39.60 43.16 33.44
N GLU A 71 39.81 42.33 34.45
CA GLU A 71 40.70 42.66 35.56
C GLU A 71 42.16 42.49 35.16
N ARG A 72 43.06 43.20 35.85
CA ARG A 72 44.51 43.11 35.60
C ARG A 72 45.00 41.66 35.60
N GLN A 73 44.53 40.83 36.51
CA GLN A 73 44.94 39.44 36.59
C GLN A 73 44.58 38.65 35.31
N GLN A 74 43.41 38.90 34.73
CA GLN A 74 42.98 38.30 33.46
C GLN A 74 43.80 38.80 32.26
N ALA A 75 44.44 39.97 32.35
CA ALA A 75 45.30 40.49 31.28
C ALA A 75 46.72 39.90 31.28
N PHE A 76 47.22 39.49 32.44
CA PHE A 76 48.61 39.04 32.60
C PHE A 76 48.75 37.53 32.87
N GLU A 77 47.65 36.82 33.20
CA GLU A 77 47.65 35.38 33.45
C GLU A 77 46.75 34.63 32.46
N VAL A 78 47.31 33.62 31.79
CA VAL A 78 46.62 32.83 30.76
C VAL A 78 45.44 32.02 31.34
N GLY A 79 45.57 31.49 32.57
CA GLY A 79 44.54 30.66 33.19
C GLY A 79 43.22 31.40 33.42
N PRO A 80 43.21 32.51 34.18
CA PRO A 80 42.03 33.35 34.39
C PRO A 80 41.46 33.93 33.09
N MET A 81 42.33 34.33 32.15
CA MET A 81 41.91 34.79 30.82
C MET A 81 41.11 33.71 30.08
N LEU A 82 41.63 32.48 30.00
CA LEU A 82 41.00 31.38 29.31
C LEU A 82 39.66 31.00 29.96
N MET A 83 39.58 31.01 31.29
CA MET A 83 38.33 30.76 32.02
C MET A 83 37.26 31.80 31.67
N ASN A 84 37.62 33.09 31.62
CA ASN A 84 36.70 34.16 31.26
C ASN A 84 36.21 34.00 29.80
N VAL A 85 37.12 33.71 28.86
CA VAL A 85 36.75 33.46 27.46
C VAL A 85 35.80 32.25 27.34
N LEU A 86 36.06 31.15 28.05
CA LEU A 86 35.19 29.97 28.04
C LEU A 86 33.80 30.29 28.62
N LEU A 87 33.73 31.10 29.67
CA LEU A 87 32.46 31.53 30.26
C LEU A 87 31.67 32.38 29.27
N LEU A 88 32.30 33.39 28.68
CA LEU A 88 31.67 34.28 27.68
C LEU A 88 31.24 33.52 26.42
N ALA A 89 32.09 32.60 25.94
CA ALA A 89 31.77 31.73 24.81
C ALA A 89 30.57 30.82 25.12
N ARG A 90 30.50 30.26 26.34
CA ARG A 90 29.34 29.46 26.78
C ARG A 90 28.07 30.31 26.83
N THR A 91 28.13 31.53 27.36
CA THR A 91 26.98 32.45 27.41
C THR A 91 26.50 32.81 26.00
N ALA A 92 27.41 33.16 25.09
CA ALA A 92 27.08 33.43 23.69
C ALA A 92 26.46 32.22 22.99
N LEU A 93 27.03 31.02 23.22
CA LEU A 93 26.52 29.78 22.65
C LEU A 93 25.11 29.48 23.17
N LEU A 94 24.86 29.59 24.47
CA LEU A 94 23.55 29.37 25.08
C LEU A 94 22.52 30.40 24.61
N ALA A 95 22.93 31.64 24.35
CA ALA A 95 22.06 32.68 23.80
C ALA A 95 21.64 32.39 22.35
N LEU A 96 22.56 31.89 21.52
CA LEU A 96 22.30 31.55 20.11
C LEU A 96 21.66 30.16 19.93
N MET A 97 21.80 29.27 20.91
CA MET A 97 21.35 27.88 20.86
C MET A 97 19.88 27.72 20.46
N PRO A 98 18.90 28.49 20.98
CA PRO A 98 17.51 28.30 20.59
C PRO A 98 17.25 28.73 19.14
N LEU A 99 17.97 29.73 18.61
CA LEU A 99 17.89 30.11 17.19
C LEU A 99 18.46 29.01 16.30
N PHE A 100 19.60 28.43 16.67
CA PHE A 100 20.17 27.29 15.94
C PHE A 100 19.27 26.06 15.98
N MET A 101 18.69 25.74 17.14
CA MET A 101 17.74 24.65 17.28
C MET A 101 16.50 24.88 16.41
N LEU A 102 15.97 26.10 16.37
CA LEU A 102 14.89 26.46 15.45
C LEU A 102 15.29 26.21 14.00
N MET A 103 16.49 26.66 13.57
CA MET A 103 16.96 26.44 12.20
C MET A 103 17.16 24.97 11.87
N VAL A 104 17.66 24.15 12.80
CA VAL A 104 17.77 22.70 12.63
C VAL A 104 16.39 22.08 12.45
N VAL A 105 15.42 22.42 13.31
CA VAL A 105 14.05 21.91 13.20
C VAL A 105 13.44 22.29 11.85
N LEU A 106 13.55 23.55 11.43
CA LEU A 106 13.04 23.98 10.12
C LEU A 106 13.76 23.29 8.96
N ALA A 107 15.08 23.09 9.03
CA ALA A 107 15.83 22.40 7.99
C ALA A 107 15.42 20.92 7.84
N LEU A 108 15.00 20.28 8.93
CA LEU A 108 14.48 18.91 8.92
C LEU A 108 13.03 18.87 8.43
N VAL A 109 12.17 19.77 8.92
CA VAL A 109 10.72 19.76 8.63
C VAL A 109 10.41 20.28 7.23
N ALA A 110 11.09 21.34 6.77
CA ALA A 110 10.72 22.03 5.53
C ALA A 110 10.76 21.11 4.28
N PRO A 111 11.76 20.24 4.07
CA PRO A 111 11.75 19.27 2.97
C PRO A 111 10.62 18.23 3.09
N ALA A 112 10.18 17.93 4.32
CA ALA A 112 9.14 16.95 4.60
C ALA A 112 7.72 17.49 4.38
N LEU A 113 7.52 18.82 4.34
CA LEU A 113 6.21 19.44 4.12
C LEU A 113 5.54 19.03 2.80
N LEU A 114 6.33 18.70 1.77
CA LEU A 114 5.81 18.36 0.44
C LEU A 114 5.75 16.84 0.20
N GLY A 115 6.85 16.13 0.48
CA GLY A 115 6.98 14.69 0.20
C GLY A 115 6.73 13.76 1.39
N GLY A 116 6.48 14.32 2.58
CA GLY A 116 6.42 13.58 3.84
C GLY A 116 7.79 13.11 4.34
N TRP A 117 7.79 12.47 5.51
CA TRP A 117 8.99 11.83 6.06
C TRP A 117 9.21 10.47 5.39
N VAL A 118 10.41 10.26 4.85
CA VAL A 118 10.81 9.01 4.19
C VAL A 118 12.25 8.69 4.52
N VAL A 119 12.45 7.56 5.19
CA VAL A 119 13.77 7.01 5.48
C VAL A 119 13.99 5.81 4.56
N SER A 120 14.99 5.90 3.68
CA SER A 120 15.34 4.83 2.75
C SER A 120 16.77 4.36 2.99
N ALA A 121 16.93 3.13 3.47
CA ALA A 121 18.23 2.48 3.57
C ALA A 121 18.85 2.21 2.17
N LYS A 122 18.03 2.07 1.12
CA LYS A 122 18.49 1.89 -0.26
C LYS A 122 19.15 3.15 -0.81
N GLY A 123 18.65 4.33 -0.42
CA GLY A 123 19.23 5.63 -0.79
C GLY A 123 20.63 5.89 -0.22
N MET A 124 20.98 5.25 0.91
CA MET A 124 22.27 5.39 1.58
C MET A 124 23.38 4.50 1.00
N LYS A 125 23.05 3.55 0.12
CA LYS A 125 24.06 2.69 -0.52
C LYS A 125 24.90 3.50 -1.52
N PRO A 126 26.24 3.39 -1.49
CA PRO A 126 27.09 4.05 -2.48
C PRO A 126 26.80 3.46 -3.87
N GLN A 127 26.37 4.31 -4.80
CA GLN A 127 26.09 3.92 -6.18
C GLN A 127 27.12 4.57 -7.10
N LEU A 128 28.11 3.78 -7.55
CA LEU A 128 29.17 4.24 -8.47
C LEU A 128 28.59 4.79 -9.79
N SER A 129 27.39 4.35 -10.18
CA SER A 129 26.66 4.87 -11.34
C SER A 129 26.30 6.36 -11.26
N LYS A 130 26.23 6.94 -10.04
CA LYS A 130 25.99 8.38 -9.83
C LYS A 130 27.24 9.24 -10.03
N LEU A 131 28.44 8.65 -10.05
CA LEU A 131 29.71 9.36 -10.23
C LEU A 131 30.13 9.53 -11.71
N ASN A 132 29.30 9.09 -12.66
CA ASN A 132 29.66 9.19 -14.08
C ASN A 132 29.62 10.65 -14.58
N PRO A 133 30.77 11.24 -15.00
CA PRO A 133 30.85 12.64 -15.39
C PRO A 133 30.04 12.97 -16.66
N ALA A 134 29.92 12.04 -17.60
CA ALA A 134 29.14 12.24 -18.83
C ALA A 134 27.64 12.38 -18.55
N LYS A 135 27.11 11.61 -17.59
CA LYS A 135 25.72 11.77 -17.12
C LYS A 135 25.52 13.09 -16.38
N GLY A 136 26.53 13.54 -15.63
CA GLY A 136 26.54 14.85 -14.97
C GLY A 136 26.42 16.00 -15.96
N LEU A 137 27.26 16.01 -17.00
CA LEU A 137 27.23 17.01 -18.07
C LEU A 137 25.88 17.04 -18.80
N LYS A 138 25.32 15.88 -19.18
CA LYS A 138 23.99 15.82 -19.81
C LYS A 138 22.88 16.39 -18.90
N ARG A 139 23.00 16.22 -17.58
CA ARG A 139 22.05 16.79 -16.62
C ARG A 139 22.12 18.32 -16.56
N ILE A 140 23.33 18.88 -16.64
CA ILE A 140 23.55 20.34 -16.65
C ILE A 140 23.00 20.98 -17.93
N PHE A 141 23.10 20.31 -19.08
CA PHE A 141 22.54 20.78 -20.36
C PHE A 141 21.15 20.20 -20.67
N SER A 142 20.34 19.92 -19.65
CA SER A 142 18.98 19.40 -19.83
C SER A 142 17.94 20.52 -19.90
N SER A 143 16.78 20.23 -20.49
CA SER A 143 15.62 21.15 -20.47
C SER A 143 15.20 21.52 -19.05
N GLN A 144 15.40 20.62 -18.09
CA GLN A 144 15.16 20.88 -16.67
C GLN A 144 16.13 21.93 -16.12
N ALA A 145 17.42 21.87 -16.47
CA ALA A 145 18.41 22.87 -16.05
C ALA A 145 18.11 24.25 -16.63
N LEU A 146 17.67 24.33 -17.89
CA LEU A 146 17.25 25.60 -18.50
C LEU A 146 16.01 26.19 -17.81
N ALA A 147 15.04 25.35 -17.44
CA ALA A 147 13.88 25.77 -16.66
C ALA A 147 14.26 26.25 -15.25
N GLU A 148 15.21 25.59 -14.59
CA GLU A 148 15.73 26.03 -13.29
C GLU A 148 16.48 27.37 -13.38
N LEU A 149 17.26 27.58 -14.44
CA LEU A 149 17.91 28.86 -14.71
C LEU A 149 16.88 29.98 -14.92
N GLY A 150 15.85 29.74 -15.73
CA GLY A 150 14.78 30.70 -15.96
C GLY A 150 14.07 31.09 -14.64
N LYS A 151 13.76 30.11 -13.79
CA LYS A 151 13.20 30.36 -12.45
C LYS A 151 14.15 31.17 -11.56
N ALA A 152 15.45 30.88 -11.60
CA ALA A 152 16.44 31.61 -10.82
C ALA A 152 16.52 33.09 -11.24
N ILE A 153 16.56 33.38 -12.54
CA ILE A 153 16.58 34.75 -13.07
C ILE A 153 15.28 35.47 -12.70
N ALA A 154 14.12 34.85 -12.95
CA ALA A 154 12.81 35.44 -12.63
C ALA A 154 12.67 35.75 -11.14
N LYS A 155 13.10 34.83 -10.27
CA LYS A 155 13.12 35.02 -8.81
C LYS A 155 14.02 36.18 -8.40
N THR A 156 15.24 36.26 -8.95
CA THR A 156 16.18 37.33 -8.63
C THR A 156 15.65 38.69 -9.06
N LEU A 157 15.06 38.79 -10.25
CA LEU A 157 14.43 40.03 -10.72
C LEU A 157 13.22 40.41 -9.87
N LEU A 158 12.40 39.44 -9.46
CA LEU A 158 11.25 39.68 -8.60
C LEU A 158 11.68 40.22 -7.23
N VAL A 159 12.56 39.50 -6.53
CA VAL A 159 13.04 39.89 -5.19
C VAL A 159 13.82 41.20 -5.26
N GLY A 160 14.73 41.34 -6.23
CA GLY A 160 15.53 42.54 -6.43
C GLY A 160 14.68 43.76 -6.80
N GLY A 161 13.68 43.58 -7.67
CA GLY A 161 12.75 44.65 -8.04
C GLY A 161 11.94 45.13 -6.83
N VAL A 162 11.43 44.21 -6.01
CA VAL A 162 10.70 44.57 -4.78
C VAL A 162 11.60 45.27 -3.78
N LEU A 163 12.86 44.84 -3.63
CA LEU A 163 13.83 45.52 -2.78
C LEU A 163 14.09 46.95 -3.28
N VAL A 164 14.33 47.15 -4.58
CA VAL A 164 14.55 48.49 -5.16
C VAL A 164 13.35 49.40 -4.92
N VAL A 165 12.13 48.91 -5.16
CA VAL A 165 10.90 49.68 -4.89
C VAL A 165 10.76 50.00 -3.40
N PHE A 166 11.06 49.06 -2.51
CA PHE A 166 11.05 49.28 -1.07
C PHE A 166 12.07 50.37 -0.66
N LEU A 167 13.30 50.29 -1.17
CA LEU A 167 14.35 51.29 -0.89
C LEU A 167 13.96 52.68 -1.41
N MET A 168 13.43 52.78 -2.64
CA MET A 168 13.03 54.05 -3.23
C MET A 168 11.82 54.67 -2.52
N SER A 169 10.80 53.87 -2.19
CA SER A 169 9.60 54.36 -1.48
C SER A 169 9.89 54.83 -0.05
N ARG A 170 10.94 54.29 0.57
CA ARG A 170 11.38 54.62 1.94
C ARG A 170 12.62 55.51 1.98
N HIS A 171 13.03 56.11 0.86
CA HIS A 171 14.23 56.94 0.76
C HIS A 171 14.34 57.99 1.88
N GLY A 172 13.25 58.70 2.17
CA GLY A 172 13.21 59.72 3.23
C GLY A 172 13.48 59.18 4.63
N GLU A 173 13.04 57.96 4.94
CA GLU A 173 13.29 57.31 6.24
C GLU A 173 14.77 56.99 6.41
N TYR A 174 15.45 56.54 5.34
CA TYR A 174 16.91 56.31 5.40
C TYR A 174 17.69 57.59 5.61
N MET A 175 17.32 58.67 4.91
CA MET A 175 17.99 59.96 5.08
C MET A 175 17.78 60.54 6.49
N ASN A 176 16.62 60.27 7.09
CA ASN A 176 16.30 60.70 8.46
C ASN A 176 17.16 59.97 9.52
N LEU A 177 17.68 58.77 9.25
CA LEU A 177 18.59 58.08 10.18
C LEU A 177 19.81 58.92 10.53
N MET A 178 20.31 59.75 9.59
CA MET A 178 21.46 60.62 9.80
C MET A 178 21.21 61.75 10.82
N GLN A 179 19.94 62.06 11.10
CA GLN A 179 19.52 63.15 11.97
C GLN A 179 19.09 62.65 13.35
N GLN A 180 19.10 61.34 13.58
CA GLN A 180 18.66 60.72 14.83
C GLN A 180 19.84 60.46 15.77
N PRO A 181 19.61 60.45 17.10
CA PRO A 181 20.58 59.92 18.06
C PRO A 181 20.95 58.48 17.72
N VAL A 182 22.22 58.11 17.94
CA VAL A 182 22.80 56.82 17.51
C VAL A 182 21.96 55.60 17.91
N GLN A 183 21.47 55.56 19.15
CA GLN A 183 20.67 54.45 19.66
C GLN A 183 19.33 54.33 18.91
N GLN A 184 18.67 55.46 18.63
CA GLN A 184 17.41 55.48 17.89
C GLN A 184 17.63 55.15 16.41
N ALA A 185 18.69 55.70 15.81
CA ALA A 185 19.08 55.42 14.43
C ALA A 185 19.33 53.92 14.23
N LEU A 186 20.04 53.26 15.16
CA LEU A 186 20.30 51.82 15.08
C LEU A 186 19.02 50.99 15.18
N ALA A 187 18.13 51.32 16.11
CA ALA A 187 16.85 50.62 16.26
C ALA A 187 15.97 50.75 15.00
N ASN A 188 15.85 51.98 14.46
CA ASN A 188 15.08 52.23 13.25
C ASN A 188 15.71 51.59 12.00
N ALA A 189 17.05 51.58 11.89
CA ALA A 189 17.76 50.89 10.81
C ALA A 189 17.50 49.38 10.84
N LEU A 190 17.55 48.76 12.03
CA LEU A 190 17.22 47.34 12.19
C LEU A 190 15.75 47.05 11.85
N GLN A 191 14.83 47.94 12.20
CA GLN A 191 13.41 47.80 11.86
C GLN A 191 13.19 47.90 10.34
N LEU A 192 13.83 48.86 9.66
CA LEU A 192 13.78 48.98 8.20
C LEU A 192 14.37 47.74 7.52
N ALA A 193 15.51 47.24 8.01
CA ALA A 193 16.13 46.02 7.51
C ALA A 193 15.22 44.79 7.69
N ALA A 194 14.56 44.66 8.85
CA ALA A 194 13.62 43.58 9.13
C ALA A 194 12.37 43.66 8.22
N GLN A 195 11.84 44.86 7.99
CA GLN A 195 10.72 45.07 7.05
C GLN A 195 11.11 44.73 5.61
N ALA A 196 12.30 45.16 5.16
CA ALA A 196 12.83 44.82 3.85
C ALA A 196 12.99 43.31 3.70
N ALA A 197 13.60 42.66 4.69
CA ALA A 197 13.78 41.20 4.72
C ALA A 197 12.44 40.47 4.69
N LEU A 198 11.46 40.90 5.49
CA LEU A 198 10.13 40.30 5.52
C LEU A 198 9.46 40.42 4.15
N LEU A 199 9.48 41.60 3.55
CA LEU A 199 8.88 41.83 2.25
C LEU A 199 9.56 40.96 1.17
N MET A 200 10.89 40.90 1.16
CA MET A 200 11.63 40.01 0.26
C MET A 200 11.24 38.54 0.44
N VAL A 201 11.12 38.06 1.69
CA VAL A 201 10.70 36.68 1.95
C VAL A 201 9.26 36.42 1.52
N LEU A 202 8.34 37.36 1.77
CA LEU A 202 6.94 37.24 1.36
C LEU A 202 6.79 37.19 -0.16
N THR A 203 7.66 37.86 -0.93
CA THR A 203 7.62 37.76 -2.39
C THR A 203 7.95 36.36 -2.91
N LEU A 204 8.72 35.57 -2.14
CA LEU A 204 8.98 34.17 -2.48
C LEU A 204 7.73 33.30 -2.40
N ILE A 205 6.65 33.74 -1.74
CA ILE A 205 5.37 33.02 -1.77
C ILE A 205 4.90 32.82 -3.22
N VAL A 206 5.02 33.84 -4.07
CA VAL A 206 4.66 33.73 -5.49
C VAL A 206 5.49 32.66 -6.19
N VAL A 207 6.79 32.60 -5.89
CA VAL A 207 7.69 31.59 -6.44
C VAL A 207 7.32 30.19 -5.97
N VAL A 208 7.02 30.03 -4.68
CA VAL A 208 6.60 28.77 -4.07
C VAL A 208 5.26 28.29 -4.63
N LEU A 209 4.30 29.19 -4.82
CA LEU A 209 2.99 28.87 -5.40
C LEU A 209 3.08 28.35 -6.84
N ILE A 210 4.14 28.70 -7.57
CA ILE A 210 4.40 28.17 -8.92
C ILE A 210 5.24 26.90 -8.85
N ASP A 211 6.30 26.88 -8.02
CA ASP A 211 7.24 25.77 -7.95
C ASP A 211 6.60 24.51 -7.34
N VAL A 212 5.81 24.63 -6.26
CA VAL A 212 5.21 23.47 -5.58
C VAL A 212 4.30 22.65 -6.50
N PRO A 213 3.29 23.23 -7.19
CA PRO A 213 2.48 22.48 -8.14
C PRO A 213 3.30 21.89 -9.29
N TYR A 214 4.29 22.64 -9.80
CA TYR A 214 5.17 22.14 -10.86
C TYR A 214 5.98 20.91 -10.41
N GLN A 215 6.52 20.91 -9.18
CA GLN A 215 7.27 19.78 -8.64
C GLN A 215 6.37 18.57 -8.39
N LEU A 216 5.15 18.77 -7.88
CA LEU A 216 4.16 17.70 -7.71
C LEU A 216 3.79 17.08 -9.05
N TYR A 217 3.48 17.91 -10.06
CA TYR A 217 3.19 17.44 -11.41
C TYR A 217 4.38 16.73 -12.05
N SER A 218 5.59 17.28 -11.94
CA SER A 218 6.80 16.67 -12.49
C SER A 218 7.11 15.33 -11.84
N HIS A 219 6.95 15.22 -10.52
CA HIS A 219 7.13 13.96 -9.78
C HIS A 219 6.08 12.93 -10.18
N ALA A 220 4.79 13.31 -10.25
CA ALA A 220 3.73 12.42 -10.71
C ALA A 220 3.96 11.98 -12.17
N LYS A 221 4.41 12.88 -13.05
CA LYS A 221 4.75 12.57 -14.44
C LYS A 221 5.87 11.53 -14.54
N LYS A 222 6.91 11.64 -13.71
CA LYS A 222 8.03 10.67 -13.65
C LYS A 222 7.59 9.29 -13.17
N LEU A 223 6.49 9.20 -12.43
CA LEU A 223 5.93 7.96 -11.90
C LEU A 223 4.88 7.32 -12.81
N LYS A 224 4.47 7.98 -13.89
CA LYS A 224 3.56 7.40 -14.89
C LYS A 224 4.10 6.09 -15.44
N MET A 225 3.18 5.23 -15.82
CA MET A 225 3.45 3.88 -16.27
C MET A 225 2.91 3.65 -17.67
N THR A 226 3.49 2.69 -18.39
CA THR A 226 2.87 2.20 -19.63
C THR A 226 1.77 1.20 -19.32
N LYS A 227 0.84 0.98 -20.26
CA LYS A 227 -0.21 -0.05 -20.11
C LYS A 227 0.37 -1.45 -19.85
N ASP A 228 1.50 -1.75 -20.46
CA ASP A 228 2.18 -3.04 -20.28
C ASP A 228 2.87 -3.15 -18.92
N GLU A 229 3.38 -2.06 -18.36
CA GLU A 229 3.88 -2.03 -16.98
C GLU A 229 2.77 -2.27 -15.97
N VAL A 230 1.63 -1.59 -16.11
CA VAL A 230 0.46 -1.77 -15.21
C VAL A 230 -0.05 -3.20 -15.28
N LYS A 231 -0.19 -3.77 -16.50
CA LYS A 231 -0.64 -5.15 -16.69
C LYS A 231 0.32 -6.18 -16.07
N ARG A 232 1.64 -5.95 -16.17
CA ARG A 232 2.64 -6.81 -15.52
C ARG A 232 2.55 -6.72 -14.00
N GLU A 233 2.39 -5.52 -13.45
CA GLU A 233 2.30 -5.33 -12.00
C GLU A 233 1.03 -5.97 -11.40
N HIS A 234 -0.11 -5.90 -12.11
CA HIS A 234 -1.32 -6.64 -11.72
C HIS A 234 -1.08 -8.16 -11.74
N LYS A 235 -0.43 -8.69 -12.79
CA LYS A 235 -0.08 -10.11 -12.86
C LYS A 235 0.84 -10.56 -11.73
N GLU A 236 1.83 -9.74 -11.36
CA GLU A 236 2.75 -10.04 -10.25
C GLU A 236 2.07 -10.00 -8.89
N THR A 237 1.01 -9.20 -8.72
CA THR A 237 0.33 -9.02 -7.43
C THR A 237 -0.82 -10.01 -7.24
N GLU A 238 -1.65 -10.20 -8.27
CA GLU A 238 -2.87 -11.01 -8.20
C GLU A 238 -2.70 -12.42 -8.82
N GLY A 239 -1.58 -12.65 -9.50
CA GLY A 239 -1.34 -13.85 -10.31
C GLY A 239 -2.01 -13.76 -11.68
N ASP A 240 -1.66 -14.66 -12.60
CA ASP A 240 -2.30 -14.71 -13.91
C ASP A 240 -3.72 -15.33 -13.79
N PRO A 241 -4.80 -14.62 -14.21
CA PRO A 241 -6.16 -15.13 -14.17
C PRO A 241 -6.31 -16.50 -14.86
N HIS A 242 -5.57 -16.74 -15.96
CA HIS A 242 -5.60 -18.01 -16.68
C HIS A 242 -5.00 -19.14 -15.84
N VAL A 243 -3.95 -18.85 -15.07
CA VAL A 243 -3.33 -19.82 -14.16
C VAL A 243 -4.28 -20.14 -13.02
N LYS A 244 -4.92 -19.14 -12.42
CA LYS A 244 -5.92 -19.34 -11.34
C LYS A 244 -7.14 -20.14 -11.83
N ALA A 245 -7.63 -19.86 -13.03
CA ALA A 245 -8.71 -20.61 -13.66
C ALA A 245 -8.31 -22.07 -13.95
N ARG A 246 -7.10 -22.30 -14.47
CA ARG A 246 -6.58 -23.65 -14.74
C ARG A 246 -6.42 -24.46 -13.45
N ILE A 247 -5.90 -23.85 -12.38
CA ILE A 247 -5.80 -24.49 -11.06
C ILE A 247 -7.20 -24.91 -10.57
N ARG A 248 -8.19 -24.03 -10.66
CA ARG A 248 -9.57 -24.33 -10.25
C ARG A 248 -10.18 -25.47 -11.06
N GLN A 249 -9.96 -25.51 -12.37
CA GLN A 249 -10.41 -26.60 -13.24
C GLN A 249 -9.76 -27.94 -12.87
N GLN A 250 -8.45 -27.95 -12.62
CA GLN A 250 -7.73 -29.16 -12.20
C GLN A 250 -8.21 -29.67 -10.84
N GLN A 251 -8.44 -28.78 -9.87
CA GLN A 251 -8.98 -29.14 -8.57
C GLN A 251 -10.37 -29.81 -8.67
N GLN A 252 -11.26 -29.27 -9.51
CA GLN A 252 -12.58 -29.87 -9.76
C GLN A 252 -12.47 -31.25 -10.44
N ALA A 253 -11.57 -31.41 -11.41
CA ALA A 253 -11.34 -32.68 -12.08
C ALA A 253 -10.80 -33.76 -11.13
N MET A 254 -9.83 -33.41 -10.29
CA MET A 254 -9.30 -34.33 -9.26
C MET A 254 -10.37 -34.75 -8.25
N SER A 255 -11.19 -33.81 -7.78
CA SER A 255 -12.30 -34.12 -6.88
C SER A 255 -13.31 -35.08 -7.53
N ARG A 256 -13.63 -34.86 -8.80
CA ARG A 256 -14.55 -35.74 -9.54
C ARG A 256 -13.96 -37.14 -9.75
N ASN A 257 -12.66 -37.24 -10.07
CA ASN A 257 -11.99 -38.53 -10.21
C ASN A 257 -11.96 -39.31 -8.88
N ARG A 258 -11.65 -38.64 -7.76
CA ARG A 258 -11.66 -39.25 -6.43
C ARG A 258 -13.07 -39.73 -6.02
N MET A 259 -14.10 -38.98 -6.39
CA MET A 259 -15.48 -39.41 -6.19
C MET A 259 -15.80 -40.65 -7.04
N MET A 260 -15.41 -40.67 -8.31
CA MET A 260 -15.67 -41.82 -9.19
C MET A 260 -14.93 -43.08 -8.74
N SER A 261 -13.70 -42.97 -8.23
CA SER A 261 -12.94 -44.12 -7.76
C SER A 261 -13.56 -44.83 -6.55
N LYS A 262 -14.49 -44.19 -5.83
CA LYS A 262 -15.22 -44.79 -4.70
C LYS A 262 -16.51 -45.52 -5.11
N VAL A 263 -16.98 -45.32 -6.35
CA VAL A 263 -18.22 -45.98 -6.84
C VAL A 263 -18.11 -47.51 -6.82
N PRO A 264 -16.97 -48.14 -7.20
CA PRO A 264 -16.83 -49.60 -7.11
C PRO A 264 -16.95 -50.18 -5.70
N GLU A 265 -16.62 -49.38 -4.68
CA GLU A 265 -16.68 -49.78 -3.27
C GLU A 265 -18.07 -49.59 -2.64
N ALA A 266 -19.03 -49.02 -3.39
CA ALA A 266 -20.37 -48.77 -2.91
C ALA A 266 -21.17 -50.08 -2.80
N ASN A 267 -22.04 -50.15 -1.78
CA ASN A 267 -22.92 -51.29 -1.57
C ASN A 267 -24.15 -51.22 -2.49
N VAL A 268 -24.61 -50.01 -2.82
CA VAL A 268 -25.77 -49.78 -3.68
C VAL A 268 -25.71 -48.41 -4.34
N VAL A 269 -26.24 -48.32 -5.56
CA VAL A 269 -26.47 -47.05 -6.27
C VAL A 269 -27.97 -46.82 -6.45
N ILE A 270 -28.44 -45.66 -6.02
CA ILE A 270 -29.84 -45.25 -6.08
C ILE A 270 -29.98 -44.23 -7.20
N THR A 271 -30.91 -44.47 -8.13
CA THR A 271 -31.07 -43.65 -9.34
C THR A 271 -32.43 -42.99 -9.43
N ASN A 272 -32.44 -41.77 -9.96
CA ASN A 272 -33.57 -41.15 -10.64
C ASN A 272 -33.23 -41.23 -12.14
N PRO A 273 -33.98 -42.00 -12.96
CA PRO A 273 -33.54 -42.63 -14.21
C PRO A 273 -32.46 -41.90 -15.01
N THR A 274 -32.71 -40.66 -15.36
CA THR A 274 -31.78 -39.84 -16.16
C THR A 274 -31.05 -38.79 -15.33
N HIS A 275 -31.68 -38.28 -14.26
CA HIS A 275 -31.29 -37.02 -13.64
C HIS A 275 -30.32 -37.14 -12.46
N TYR A 276 -30.44 -38.16 -11.61
CA TYR A 276 -29.60 -38.27 -10.40
C TYR A 276 -29.11 -39.70 -10.17
N ALA A 277 -27.90 -39.83 -9.65
CA ALA A 277 -27.37 -41.07 -9.11
C ALA A 277 -26.62 -40.79 -7.82
N VAL A 278 -26.89 -41.60 -6.79
CA VAL A 278 -26.23 -41.53 -5.48
C VAL A 278 -25.76 -42.93 -5.09
N ALA A 279 -24.47 -43.06 -4.83
CA ALA A 279 -23.85 -44.29 -4.35
C ALA A 279 -23.66 -44.23 -2.83
N LEU A 280 -24.09 -45.29 -2.16
CA LEU A 280 -23.99 -45.43 -0.70
C LEU A 280 -23.01 -46.55 -0.36
N GLN A 281 -22.16 -46.28 0.63
CA GLN A 281 -21.28 -47.28 1.25
C GLN A 281 -21.70 -47.47 2.71
N TYR A 282 -21.73 -48.72 3.14
CA TYR A 282 -22.02 -49.11 4.51
C TYR A 282 -21.22 -50.37 4.87
N ASP A 283 -20.51 -50.28 5.99
CA ASP A 283 -19.78 -51.37 6.61
C ASP A 283 -20.32 -51.56 8.03
N GLU A 284 -20.93 -52.73 8.28
CA GLU A 284 -21.58 -53.08 9.53
C GLU A 284 -20.63 -53.09 10.74
N LEU A 285 -19.32 -53.29 10.51
CA LEU A 285 -18.32 -53.39 11.56
C LEU A 285 -17.72 -52.03 11.95
N SER A 286 -17.75 -51.05 11.03
CA SER A 286 -16.98 -49.80 11.19
C SER A 286 -17.81 -48.52 11.05
N MET A 287 -19.04 -48.58 10.54
CA MET A 287 -19.87 -47.40 10.28
C MET A 287 -21.11 -47.36 11.15
N SER A 288 -21.38 -46.19 11.76
CA SER A 288 -22.61 -45.96 12.54
C SER A 288 -23.84 -45.74 11.65
N ALA A 289 -23.64 -45.23 10.44
CA ALA A 289 -24.68 -45.06 9.43
C ALA A 289 -24.09 -45.10 8.00
N PRO A 290 -24.91 -45.42 6.98
CA PRO A 290 -24.47 -45.40 5.58
C PRO A 290 -23.97 -44.02 5.14
N ARG A 291 -22.91 -43.99 4.33
CA ARG A 291 -22.26 -42.77 3.84
C ARG A 291 -22.45 -42.59 2.33
N VAL A 292 -22.68 -41.36 1.89
CA VAL A 292 -22.71 -41.02 0.46
C VAL A 292 -21.29 -40.90 -0.08
N VAL A 293 -20.86 -41.86 -0.90
CA VAL A 293 -19.49 -41.89 -1.45
C VAL A 293 -19.37 -41.29 -2.84
N ALA A 294 -20.48 -41.28 -3.60
CA ALA A 294 -20.59 -40.60 -4.88
C ALA A 294 -22.01 -40.04 -5.06
N LYS A 295 -22.14 -38.82 -5.56
CA LYS A 295 -23.42 -38.25 -6.00
C LYS A 295 -23.23 -37.39 -7.23
N GLY A 296 -24.18 -37.41 -8.16
CA GLY A 296 -24.08 -36.65 -9.40
C GLY A 296 -25.44 -36.38 -10.03
N ALA A 297 -25.47 -35.34 -10.86
CA ALA A 297 -26.58 -35.03 -11.74
C ALA A 297 -26.20 -35.25 -13.22
N ASP A 298 -27.19 -35.54 -14.06
CA ASP A 298 -27.10 -35.64 -15.52
C ASP A 298 -25.87 -36.44 -16.00
N ALA A 299 -24.89 -35.80 -16.64
CA ALA A 299 -23.70 -36.46 -17.18
C ALA A 299 -22.85 -37.15 -16.09
N VAL A 300 -22.81 -36.60 -14.87
CA VAL A 300 -22.13 -37.24 -13.74
C VAL A 300 -22.92 -38.45 -13.28
N ALA A 301 -24.25 -38.35 -13.22
CA ALA A 301 -25.13 -39.46 -12.86
C ALA A 301 -25.01 -40.62 -13.88
N ALA A 302 -24.95 -40.29 -15.18
CA ALA A 302 -24.73 -41.27 -16.24
C ALA A 302 -23.41 -42.03 -16.03
N LYS A 303 -22.32 -41.32 -15.70
CA LYS A 303 -21.02 -41.97 -15.46
C LYS A 303 -21.01 -42.83 -14.18
N ILE A 304 -21.72 -42.42 -13.13
CA ILE A 304 -21.88 -43.24 -11.92
C ILE A 304 -22.62 -44.54 -12.24
N ARG A 305 -23.70 -44.47 -13.04
CA ARG A 305 -24.46 -45.67 -13.48
C ARG A 305 -23.62 -46.61 -14.34
N GLU A 306 -22.85 -46.05 -15.27
CA GLU A 306 -21.92 -46.81 -16.13
C GLU A 306 -20.90 -47.57 -15.27
N LEU A 307 -20.23 -46.86 -14.36
CA LEU A 307 -19.20 -47.43 -13.50
C LEU A 307 -19.76 -48.46 -12.50
N ALA A 308 -20.96 -48.22 -11.97
CA ALA A 308 -21.69 -49.17 -11.12
C ALA A 308 -22.06 -50.44 -11.88
N SER A 309 -22.51 -50.33 -13.14
CA SER A 309 -22.80 -51.47 -13.99
C SER A 309 -21.55 -52.30 -14.31
N GLU A 310 -20.44 -51.62 -14.62
CA GLU A 310 -19.14 -52.25 -14.91
C GLU A 310 -18.61 -53.05 -13.71
N HIS A 311 -18.72 -52.48 -12.50
CA HIS A 311 -18.27 -53.12 -11.26
C HIS A 311 -19.36 -53.97 -10.58
N GLN A 312 -20.49 -54.20 -11.26
CA GLN A 312 -21.61 -55.02 -10.79
C GLN A 312 -22.24 -54.59 -9.46
N VAL A 313 -22.14 -53.29 -9.12
CA VAL A 313 -22.79 -52.69 -7.95
C VAL A 313 -24.31 -52.68 -8.17
N PRO A 314 -25.13 -53.18 -7.22
CA PRO A 314 -26.58 -53.16 -7.32
C PRO A 314 -27.14 -51.76 -7.57
N MET A 315 -28.00 -51.62 -8.58
CA MET A 315 -28.68 -50.37 -8.91
C MET A 315 -30.18 -50.47 -8.63
N LEU A 316 -30.71 -49.55 -7.84
CA LEU A 316 -32.14 -49.44 -7.57
C LEU A 316 -32.70 -48.11 -8.08
N GLU A 317 -33.75 -48.18 -8.89
CA GLU A 317 -34.49 -47.01 -9.31
C GLU A 317 -35.46 -46.59 -8.21
N ALA A 318 -35.15 -45.48 -7.54
CA ALA A 318 -35.98 -44.89 -6.50
C ALA A 318 -35.91 -43.35 -6.59
N PRO A 319 -36.71 -42.73 -7.49
CA PRO A 319 -36.57 -41.30 -7.81
C PRO A 319 -36.73 -40.36 -6.60
N ALA A 320 -37.64 -40.66 -5.68
CA ALA A 320 -37.86 -39.85 -4.47
C ALA A 320 -36.65 -39.90 -3.53
N LEU A 321 -36.09 -41.08 -3.29
CA LEU A 321 -34.92 -41.28 -2.44
C LEU A 321 -33.64 -40.72 -3.07
N ALA A 322 -33.45 -40.90 -4.39
CA ALA A 322 -32.32 -40.34 -5.13
C ALA A 322 -32.27 -38.81 -5.02
N ARG A 323 -33.42 -38.13 -5.17
CA ARG A 323 -33.53 -36.67 -4.99
C ARG A 323 -33.24 -36.27 -3.55
N ALA A 324 -33.84 -36.96 -2.58
CA ALA A 324 -33.64 -36.66 -1.16
C ALA A 324 -32.17 -36.76 -0.75
N LEU A 325 -31.48 -37.81 -1.18
CA LEU A 325 -30.05 -37.99 -0.91
C LEU A 325 -29.18 -36.96 -1.65
N TYR A 326 -29.50 -36.63 -2.89
CA TYR A 326 -28.72 -35.68 -3.69
C TYR A 326 -28.73 -34.26 -3.08
N PHE A 327 -29.92 -33.78 -2.69
CA PHE A 327 -30.10 -32.42 -2.19
C PHE A 327 -29.76 -32.24 -0.70
N ASN A 328 -29.91 -33.27 0.13
CA ASN A 328 -29.82 -33.11 1.58
C ASN A 328 -28.59 -33.77 2.22
N VAL A 329 -27.77 -34.51 1.46
CA VAL A 329 -26.59 -35.21 2.01
C VAL A 329 -25.35 -34.90 1.19
N ASP A 330 -24.33 -34.31 1.82
CA ASP A 330 -23.06 -34.02 1.17
C ASP A 330 -22.20 -35.26 0.93
N LEU A 331 -21.23 -35.12 0.02
CA LEU A 331 -20.28 -36.19 -0.27
C LEU A 331 -19.47 -36.54 0.99
N ASP A 332 -19.17 -37.82 1.17
CA ASP A 332 -18.47 -38.38 2.32
C ASP A 332 -19.15 -38.10 3.68
N ARG A 333 -20.45 -37.80 3.70
CA ARG A 333 -21.24 -37.64 4.93
C ARG A 333 -22.23 -38.79 5.12
N GLU A 334 -22.52 -39.07 6.39
CA GLU A 334 -23.53 -40.04 6.79
C GLU A 334 -24.93 -39.50 6.48
N ILE A 335 -25.84 -40.42 6.12
CA ILE A 335 -27.23 -40.06 5.88
C ILE A 335 -27.91 -39.54 7.16
N PRO A 336 -28.92 -38.69 7.07
CA PRO A 336 -29.71 -38.24 8.22
C PRO A 336 -30.68 -39.33 8.69
N GLY A 337 -31.00 -39.33 9.99
CA GLY A 337 -31.91 -40.29 10.63
C GLY A 337 -33.27 -40.44 9.95
N THR A 338 -33.76 -39.36 9.34
CA THR A 338 -35.02 -39.33 8.59
C THR A 338 -35.04 -40.22 7.34
N LEU A 339 -33.87 -40.60 6.81
CA LEU A 339 -33.75 -41.47 5.64
C LEU A 339 -33.29 -42.90 6.01
N TYR A 340 -33.12 -43.21 7.30
CA TYR A 340 -32.59 -44.50 7.74
C TYR A 340 -33.47 -45.66 7.31
N THR A 341 -34.79 -45.57 7.52
CA THR A 341 -35.73 -46.64 7.15
C THR A 341 -35.68 -46.93 5.65
N ALA A 342 -35.81 -45.88 4.83
CA ALA A 342 -35.74 -46.01 3.37
C ALA A 342 -34.39 -46.56 2.90
N VAL A 343 -33.27 -46.09 3.44
CA VAL A 343 -31.94 -46.59 3.03
C VAL A 343 -31.69 -48.02 3.53
N ALA A 344 -32.15 -48.38 4.72
CA ALA A 344 -32.02 -49.73 5.27
C ALA A 344 -32.76 -50.76 4.40
N GLU A 345 -33.95 -50.43 3.90
CA GLU A 345 -34.67 -51.29 2.95
C GLU A 345 -33.91 -51.50 1.64
N VAL A 346 -33.31 -50.43 1.12
CA VAL A 346 -32.48 -50.49 -0.10
C VAL A 346 -31.20 -51.30 0.11
N LEU A 347 -30.53 -51.13 1.24
CA LEU A 347 -29.34 -51.92 1.59
C LEU A 347 -29.69 -53.39 1.81
N ALA A 348 -30.77 -53.68 2.53
CA ALA A 348 -31.25 -55.05 2.74
C ALA A 348 -31.58 -55.75 1.41
N TRP A 349 -32.18 -55.02 0.46
CA TRP A 349 -32.37 -55.52 -0.91
C TRP A 349 -31.04 -55.77 -1.63
N ALA A 350 -30.10 -54.83 -1.57
CA ALA A 350 -28.78 -54.95 -2.22
C ALA A 350 -27.95 -56.12 -1.64
N PHE A 351 -27.98 -56.33 -0.31
CA PHE A 351 -27.31 -57.45 0.36
C PHE A 351 -27.92 -58.80 -0.04
N ARG A 352 -29.26 -58.92 -0.05
CA ARG A 352 -29.92 -60.14 -0.54
C ARG A 352 -29.58 -60.42 -2.00
N LEU A 353 -29.55 -59.39 -2.85
CA LEU A 353 -29.17 -59.54 -4.27
C LEU A 353 -27.71 -60.02 -4.43
N LYS A 354 -26.81 -59.55 -3.57
CA LYS A 354 -25.41 -60.01 -3.53
C LYS A 354 -25.31 -61.47 -3.09
N GLN A 355 -26.10 -61.91 -2.10
CA GLN A 355 -26.14 -63.31 -1.64
C GLN A 355 -26.69 -64.29 -2.70
N VAL A 356 -27.69 -63.86 -3.48
CA VAL A 356 -28.24 -64.63 -4.61
C VAL A 356 -27.18 -64.84 -5.69
N LYS A 357 -26.41 -63.80 -6.02
CA LYS A 357 -25.27 -63.91 -6.95
C LYS A 357 -24.17 -64.86 -6.45
N SER A 358 -24.06 -65.07 -5.12
CA SER A 358 -23.11 -66.02 -4.50
C SER A 358 -23.67 -67.44 -4.34
N GLY A 359 -24.80 -67.77 -4.99
CA GLY A 359 -25.36 -69.13 -5.05
C GLY A 359 -26.31 -69.51 -3.91
N ARG A 360 -26.85 -68.52 -3.17
CA ARG A 360 -27.81 -68.76 -2.07
C ARG A 360 -29.09 -67.92 -2.26
N GLY A 361 -30.21 -68.59 -2.54
CA GLY A 361 -31.57 -68.03 -2.41
C GLY A 361 -32.24 -67.50 -3.71
N GLU A 362 -33.50 -67.11 -3.58
CA GLU A 362 -34.33 -66.52 -4.64
C GLU A 362 -34.12 -65.00 -4.78
N VAL A 363 -34.29 -64.46 -5.99
CA VAL A 363 -34.14 -63.02 -6.27
C VAL A 363 -35.17 -62.21 -5.45
N PRO A 364 -34.73 -61.31 -4.55
CA PRO A 364 -35.66 -60.55 -3.72
C PRO A 364 -36.50 -59.58 -4.55
N PRO A 365 -37.80 -59.40 -4.24
CA PRO A 365 -38.63 -58.41 -4.91
C PRO A 365 -38.07 -57.00 -4.68
N LYS A 366 -38.13 -56.15 -5.71
CA LYS A 366 -37.73 -54.74 -5.60
C LYS A 366 -38.66 -54.02 -4.61
N PRO A 367 -38.14 -53.20 -3.68
CA PRO A 367 -38.96 -52.36 -2.81
C PRO A 367 -39.80 -51.39 -3.66
N LYS A 368 -41.13 -51.35 -3.45
CA LYS A 368 -42.06 -50.52 -4.26
C LYS A 368 -42.53 -49.24 -3.57
N ALA A 369 -42.43 -49.14 -2.25
CA ALA A 369 -42.90 -48.00 -1.47
C ALA A 369 -41.91 -47.66 -0.35
N LEU A 370 -40.82 -46.96 -0.71
CA LEU A 370 -39.84 -46.48 0.27
C LEU A 370 -40.41 -45.28 1.03
N ASP A 371 -40.34 -45.31 2.36
CA ASP A 371 -40.80 -44.22 3.22
C ASP A 371 -39.84 -43.02 3.16
N VAL A 372 -40.08 -42.12 2.22
CA VAL A 372 -39.29 -40.89 2.02
C VAL A 372 -40.17 -39.68 2.35
N PRO A 373 -39.81 -38.86 3.35
CA PRO A 373 -40.55 -37.63 3.64
C PRO A 373 -40.63 -36.72 2.41
N LYS A 374 -41.85 -36.38 1.98
CA LYS A 374 -42.10 -35.59 0.76
C LYS A 374 -41.27 -34.28 0.70
N GLN A 375 -41.11 -33.64 1.85
CA GLN A 375 -40.35 -32.39 2.05
C GLN A 375 -38.86 -32.49 1.72
N MET A 376 -38.26 -33.70 1.76
CA MET A 376 -36.85 -33.90 1.40
C MET A 376 -36.68 -34.24 -0.08
N SER A 377 -37.72 -34.77 -0.73
CA SER A 377 -37.69 -35.14 -2.15
C SER A 377 -37.89 -33.96 -3.10
N GLU A 378 -38.50 -32.88 -2.60
CA GLU A 378 -38.66 -31.59 -3.26
C GLU A 378 -37.47 -30.72 -2.83
N GLY A 379 -36.50 -30.53 -3.72
CA GLY A 379 -35.31 -29.74 -3.39
C GLY A 379 -35.70 -28.34 -2.95
N LYS A 380 -35.55 -28.02 -1.66
CA LYS A 380 -35.58 -26.64 -1.20
C LYS A 380 -34.38 -25.93 -1.83
N VAL A 381 -34.65 -24.98 -2.72
CA VAL A 381 -33.69 -23.92 -3.04
C VAL A 381 -33.44 -23.18 -1.74
N HIS A 382 -32.37 -23.53 -1.01
CA HIS A 382 -31.83 -22.62 -0.02
C HIS A 382 -31.33 -21.41 -0.81
N PRO A 383 -31.86 -20.19 -0.58
CA PRO A 383 -31.18 -19.01 -1.04
C PRO A 383 -29.79 -19.08 -0.42
N ARG A 384 -28.74 -18.98 -1.25
CA ARG A 384 -27.40 -18.75 -0.73
C ARG A 384 -27.50 -17.52 0.17
N GLN A 385 -27.31 -17.72 1.47
CA GLN A 385 -27.05 -16.60 2.36
C GLN A 385 -25.85 -15.87 1.76
N GLN A 386 -26.11 -14.66 1.28
CA GLN A 386 -25.10 -13.62 1.20
C GLN A 386 -24.64 -13.43 2.64
N GLU A 387 -23.58 -14.13 3.03
CA GLU A 387 -22.74 -13.65 4.12
C GLU A 387 -21.99 -12.44 3.56
N ASP A 388 -22.51 -11.28 3.94
CA ASP A 388 -21.68 -10.12 4.23
C ASP A 388 -20.57 -10.57 5.18
N SER A 389 -19.33 -10.43 4.71
CA SER A 389 -18.19 -10.27 5.60
C SER A 389 -17.21 -9.33 4.91
N GLU A 390 -17.24 -8.11 5.43
CA GLU A 390 -16.26 -7.03 5.42
C GLU A 390 -14.79 -7.46 5.31
#